data_AF-A0A521ISF4-F1
#
_entry.id   AF-A0A521ISF4-F1
#
_cell.length_a   1.000
_cell.length_b   1.000
_cell.length_c   1.000
_cell.angle_alpha   90.00
_cell.angle_beta   90.00
_cell.angle_gamma   90.00
#
_symmetry.space_group_name_H-M   'P 1'
#
loop_
_entity.id
_entity.type
_entity.pdbx_description
1 polymer ?
#
loop_
_entity_poly.entity_id
_entity_poly.type
_entity_poly.pdbx_seq_one_letter_code
_entity_poly.pdbx_strand_id
1 'polypeptide(L)'
;NTASDLHFSKDGSYLYCSNRGHDSVAIFRVNHSLRRFEYCITDKEPRSFVLSPDGLWMLVANASSNTITIHRRNQVNGSVGEKTQRLAVREPVCLTWM
;
A
#
# COMPACT_ATOMS: atom_id res chain seq x y z
N ASN A 1 5.11 -4.29 15.78
CA ASN A 1 4.50 -4.09 14.44
C ASN A 1 3.16 -4.78 14.40
N THR A 2 2.14 -4.15 13.82
CA THR A 2 0.80 -4.74 13.65
C THR A 2 0.31 -4.53 12.22
N ALA A 3 -0.23 -5.59 11.60
CA ALA A 3 -0.91 -5.46 10.32
C ALA A 3 -2.19 -4.62 10.48
N SER A 4 -2.59 -3.89 9.43
CA SER A 4 -3.77 -3.02 9.47
C SER A 4 -4.76 -3.26 8.32
N ASP A 5 -4.28 -3.39 7.09
CA ASP A 5 -5.11 -3.52 5.90
C ASP A 5 -4.41 -4.44 4.88
N LEU A 6 -5.19 -5.08 4.01
CA LEU A 6 -4.67 -5.96 2.96
C LEU A 6 -5.51 -5.89 1.70
N HIS A 7 -4.85 -5.93 0.54
CA HIS A 7 -5.51 -5.87 -0.77
C HIS A 7 -4.78 -6.78 -1.75
N PHE A 8 -5.53 -7.50 -2.59
CA PHE A 8 -4.98 -8.20 -3.74
C PHE A 8 -4.84 -7.26 -4.93
N SER A 9 -3.87 -7.53 -5.80
CA SER A 9 -3.93 -7.00 -7.17
C SER A 9 -5.15 -7.56 -7.90
N LYS A 10 -5.62 -6.84 -8.92
CA LYS A 10 -6.80 -7.21 -9.71
C LYS A 10 -6.73 -8.61 -10.33
N ASP A 11 -5.53 -9.05 -10.69
CA ASP A 11 -5.24 -10.37 -11.26
C ASP A 11 -4.96 -11.44 -10.20
N GLY A 12 -4.95 -11.08 -8.91
CA GLY A 12 -4.67 -11.99 -7.79
C GLY A 12 -3.20 -12.39 -7.64
N SER A 13 -2.30 -11.97 -8.52
CA SER A 13 -0.89 -12.37 -8.53
C SER A 13 -0.07 -11.79 -7.37
N TYR A 14 -0.56 -10.73 -6.73
CA TYR A 14 0.12 -10.02 -5.64
C TYR A 14 -0.83 -9.71 -4.49
N LEU A 15 -0.31 -9.82 -3.27
CA LEU A 15 -0.96 -9.42 -2.03
C LEU A 15 -0.14 -8.32 -1.38
N TYR A 16 -0.81 -7.23 -1.00
CA TYR A 16 -0.22 -6.09 -0.31
C TYR A 16 -0.77 -6.06 1.12
N CYS A 17 0.08 -5.77 2.10
CA CYS A 17 -0.31 -5.71 3.51
C CYS A 17 0.41 -4.57 4.23
N SER A 18 -0.35 -3.63 4.79
CA SER A 18 0.21 -2.50 5.54
C SER A 18 0.62 -2.90 6.96
N ASN A 19 1.76 -2.39 7.41
CA ASN A 19 2.36 -2.66 8.71
C ASN A 19 2.55 -1.37 9.49
N ARG A 20 1.81 -1.21 10.59
CA ARG A 20 2.02 -0.12 11.54
C ARG A 20 3.24 -0.40 12.44
N GLY A 21 4.02 0.63 12.71
CA GLY A 21 5.25 0.57 13.50
C GLY A 21 6.49 0.23 12.68
N HIS A 22 6.37 -0.64 11.67
CA HIS A 22 7.40 -0.75 10.62
C HIS A 22 7.21 0.32 9.53
N ASP A 23 6.03 0.95 9.48
CA ASP A 23 5.68 2.02 8.54
C ASP A 23 5.99 1.63 7.09
N SER A 24 5.38 0.51 6.67
CA SER A 24 5.56 -0.05 5.33
C SER A 24 4.32 -0.77 4.82
N VAL A 25 4.27 -0.99 3.51
CA VAL A 25 3.42 -2.00 2.87
C VAL A 25 4.30 -3.16 2.43
N ALA A 26 4.07 -4.34 3.02
CA ALA A 26 4.68 -5.59 2.58
C ALA A 26 4.02 -6.09 1.31
N ILE A 27 4.83 -6.52 0.36
CA ILE A 27 4.39 -7.03 -0.94
C ILE A 27 4.71 -8.52 -1.00
N PHE A 28 3.72 -9.34 -1.33
CA PHE A 28 3.85 -10.78 -1.48
C PHE A 28 3.46 -11.17 -2.90
N ARG A 29 4.23 -12.07 -3.51
CA ARG A 29 3.80 -12.79 -4.69
C ARG A 29 2.89 -13.94 -4.26
N VAL A 30 1.78 -14.08 -4.96
CA VAL A 30 0.75 -15.10 -4.70
C VAL A 30 0.89 -16.17 -5.77
N ASN A 31 1.31 -17.37 -5.35
CA ASN A 31 1.28 -18.60 -6.16
C ASN A 31 0.61 -19.70 -5.30
N HIS A 32 1.02 -20.97 -5.44
CA HIS A 32 0.67 -22.04 -4.49
C HIS A 32 1.07 -21.75 -3.02
N SER A 33 1.85 -20.69 -2.78
CA SER A 33 2.18 -20.15 -1.48
C SER A 33 2.37 -18.63 -1.56
N LEU A 34 2.39 -17.96 -0.40
CA LEU A 34 2.74 -16.55 -0.28
C LEU A 34 4.24 -16.40 -0.08
N ARG A 35 4.91 -15.69 -0.99
CA ARG A 35 6.33 -15.36 -0.86
C ARG A 35 6.50 -13.85 -0.76
N ARG A 36 7.05 -13.37 0.36
CA ARG A 36 7.39 -11.95 0.52
C ARG A 36 8.40 -11.56 -0.56
N PHE A 37 8.08 -10.50 -1.27
CA PHE A 37 8.85 -9.97 -2.38
C PHE A 37 9.61 -8.70 -1.96
N GLU A 38 8.92 -7.72 -1.38
CA GLU A 38 9.48 -6.38 -1.12
C GLU A 38 8.71 -5.66 0.02
N TYR A 39 9.29 -4.58 0.54
CA TYR A 39 8.59 -3.58 1.35
C TYR A 39 8.60 -2.22 0.64
N CYS A 40 7.43 -1.58 0.56
CA CYS A 40 7.34 -0.17 0.24
C CYS A 40 7.32 0.65 1.54
N ILE A 41 8.30 1.53 1.75
CA ILE A 41 8.35 2.38 2.94
C ILE A 41 7.36 3.55 2.81
N THR A 42 6.56 3.77 3.86
CA THR A 42 5.49 4.78 3.89
C THR A 42 5.81 5.91 4.86
N ASP A 43 4.85 6.80 5.10
CA ASP A 43 4.91 7.66 6.29
C ASP A 43 4.34 6.88 7.51
N LYS A 44 4.20 7.54 8.66
CA LYS A 44 3.91 6.89 9.95
C LYS A 44 2.49 6.34 10.04
N GLU A 45 2.38 5.10 10.50
CA GLU A 45 1.13 4.37 10.70
C GLU A 45 0.23 4.30 9.46
N PRO A 46 0.62 3.53 8.42
CA PRO A 46 -0.23 3.25 7.28
C PRO A 46 -1.47 2.46 7.75
N ARG A 47 -2.60 3.15 7.90
CA ARG A 47 -3.83 2.61 8.48
C ARG A 47 -4.65 1.85 7.44
N SER A 48 -4.70 2.38 6.23
CA SER A 48 -5.38 1.79 5.08
C SER A 48 -4.65 2.22 3.81
N PHE A 49 -4.83 1.46 2.73
CA PHE A 49 -4.37 1.85 1.41
C PHE A 49 -5.33 1.31 0.34
N VAL A 50 -5.29 1.87 -0.86
CA VAL A 50 -6.04 1.37 -2.00
C VAL A 50 -5.16 1.30 -3.24
N LEU A 51 -5.41 0.30 -4.07
CA LEU A 51 -4.92 0.25 -5.45
C LEU A 51 -5.90 0.97 -6.36
N SER A 52 -5.41 1.78 -7.30
CA SER A 52 -6.27 2.43 -8.29
C SER A 52 -6.99 1.41 -9.19
N PRO A 53 -8.16 1.75 -9.77
CA PRO A 53 -8.92 0.82 -10.62
C PRO A 53 -8.15 0.34 -11.86
N ASP A 54 -7.28 1.20 -12.39
CA ASP A 54 -6.35 0.88 -13.48
C ASP A 54 -5.13 0.05 -13.01
N GLY A 55 -4.93 -0.09 -11.70
CA GLY A 55 -3.85 -0.84 -11.06
C GLY A 55 -2.47 -0.20 -11.14
N LEU A 56 -2.36 1.04 -11.62
CA LEU A 56 -1.08 1.75 -11.81
C LEU A 56 -0.60 2.50 -10.57
N TRP A 57 -1.47 2.71 -9.58
CA TRP A 57 -1.19 3.53 -8.41
C TRP A 57 -1.57 2.84 -7.12
N MET A 58 -0.84 3.17 -6.06
CA MET A 58 -1.17 2.84 -4.69
C MET A 58 -1.25 4.13 -3.88
N LEU A 59 -2.37 4.35 -3.21
CA LEU A 59 -2.57 5.46 -2.28
C LEU A 59 -2.57 4.90 -0.87
N VAL A 60 -1.72 5.45 0.00
CA VAL A 60 -1.57 5.01 1.38
C VAL A 60 -2.01 6.12 2.33
N ALA A 61 -2.96 5.82 3.20
CA ALA A 61 -3.41 6.70 4.28
C ALA A 61 -2.56 6.46 5.53
N ASN A 62 -1.71 7.43 5.85
CA ASN A 62 -0.78 7.39 6.98
C ASN A 62 -1.36 8.26 8.11
N ALA A 63 -1.98 7.62 9.10
CA ALA A 63 -2.83 8.28 10.09
C ALA A 63 -2.02 9.25 10.97
N SER A 64 -0.92 8.77 11.57
CA SER A 64 -0.14 9.54 12.53
C SER A 64 0.70 10.64 11.89
N SER A 65 1.02 10.54 10.60
CA SER A 65 1.71 11.60 9.86
C SER A 65 0.78 12.61 9.18
N ASN A 66 -0.54 12.43 9.29
CA ASN A 66 -1.55 13.27 8.63
C ASN A 66 -1.32 13.38 7.11
N THR A 67 -1.04 12.26 6.45
CA THR A 67 -0.71 12.25 5.02
C THR A 67 -1.38 11.13 4.25
N ILE A 68 -1.73 11.43 3.00
CA ILE A 68 -1.93 10.41 1.97
C ILE A 68 -0.72 10.46 1.03
N THR A 69 -0.03 9.34 0.84
CA THR A 69 1.10 9.23 -0.09
C THR A 69 0.70 8.43 -1.32
N ILE A 70 1.16 8.88 -2.49
CA ILE A 70 0.82 8.27 -3.78
C ILE A 70 2.08 7.65 -4.38
N HIS A 71 2.01 6.37 -4.71
CA HIS A 71 3.11 5.59 -5.23
C HIS A 71 2.73 4.97 -6.57
N ARG A 72 3.68 4.89 -7.51
CA ARG A 72 3.48 4.18 -8.76
C ARG A 72 3.65 2.67 -8.53
N ARG A 73 2.70 1.87 -9.00
CA ARG A 73 2.76 0.41 -8.96
C ARG A 73 3.19 -0.13 -10.34
N ASN A 74 4.12 -1.06 -10.34
CA ASN A 74 4.45 -1.84 -11.52
C ASN A 74 3.49 -3.03 -11.62
N GLN A 75 2.68 -3.07 -12.68
CA GLN A 75 1.67 -4.12 -12.85
C GLN A 75 2.26 -5.48 -13.25
N VAL A 76 3.45 -5.49 -13.85
CA VAL A 76 4.09 -6.70 -14.36
C VAL A 76 4.71 -7.50 -13.22
N ASN A 77 5.40 -6.83 -12.29
CA ASN A 77 6.13 -7.49 -11.21
C ASN A 77 5.60 -7.16 -9.80
N GLY A 78 4.55 -6.35 -9.70
CA GLY A 78 3.88 -6.01 -8.45
C GLY A 78 4.63 -5.05 -7.53
N SER A 79 5.82 -4.56 -7.91
CA SER A 79 6.58 -3.62 -7.09
C SER A 79 5.87 -2.28 -6.95
N VAL A 80 6.17 -1.56 -5.87
CA VAL A 80 5.65 -0.21 -5.61
C VAL A 80 6.83 0.73 -5.48
N GLY A 81 6.91 1.71 -6.38
CA GLY A 81 7.98 2.68 -6.42
C GLY A 81 7.92 3.72 -5.31
N GLU A 82 8.84 4.68 -5.40
CA GLU A 82 8.90 5.80 -4.47
C GLU A 82 7.64 6.67 -4.49
N LYS A 83 7.51 7.47 -3.43
CA LYS A 83 6.43 8.45 -3.27
C LYS A 83 6.54 9.49 -4.38
N THR A 84 5.51 9.56 -5.22
CA THR A 84 5.40 10.56 -6.29
C THR A 84 4.69 11.83 -5.84
N GLN A 85 3.74 11.69 -4.90
CA GLN A 85 2.99 12.80 -4.32
C GLN A 85 2.68 12.54 -2.85
N ARG A 86 2.44 13.63 -2.12
CA ARG A 86 2.06 13.62 -0.71
C ARG A 86 1.02 14.71 -0.47
N LEU A 87 -0.14 14.30 0.02
CA LEU A 87 -1.26 15.18 0.35
C LEU A 87 -1.39 15.29 1.87
N ALA A 88 -1.56 16.50 2.38
CA ALA A 88 -1.85 16.73 3.79
C ALA A 88 -3.35 16.49 4.03
N VAL A 89 -3.66 15.45 4.81
CA VAL A 89 -5.03 15.11 5.20
C VAL A 89 -4.97 14.70 6.66
N ARG A 90 -5.84 15.25 7.50
CA ARG A 90 -5.80 14.95 8.93
C ARG A 90 -6.28 13.52 9.19
N GLU A 91 -5.48 12.75 9.93
CA GLU A 91 -5.76 11.40 10.42
C GLU A 91 -6.52 10.50 9.43
N PRO A 92 -6.02 10.30 8.19
CA PRO A 92 -6.72 9.50 7.20
C PRO A 92 -6.63 8.03 7.62
N VAL A 93 -7.79 7.36 7.70
CA VAL A 93 -7.88 5.98 8.18
C VAL A 93 -8.52 5.00 7.21
N CYS A 94 -9.23 5.49 6.19
CA CYS A 94 -9.93 4.68 5.20
C CYS A 94 -9.88 5.39 3.85
N LEU A 95 -9.61 4.62 2.79
CA LEU A 95 -9.68 5.07 1.41
C LEU A 95 -10.58 4.10 0.64
N THR A 96 -11.40 4.63 -0.26
CA THR A 96 -12.18 3.84 -1.21
C THR A 96 -12.31 4.60 -2.52
N TRP A 97 -12.51 3.86 -3.60
CA TRP A 97 -13.00 4.42 -4.86
C TRP A 97 -14.52 4.55 -4.82
N MET A 98 -15.06 5.45 -5.65
CA MET A 98 -16.49 5.60 -5.91
C MET A 98 -16.85 5.07 -7.29
#